data_AF-A0A6N0KL36-F1
#
_entry.id   AF-A0A6N0KL36-F1
#
_cell.length_a   1.000
_cell.length_b   1.000
_cell.length_c   1.000
_cell.angle_alpha   90.00
_cell.angle_beta   90.00
_cell.angle_gamma   90.00
#
_symmetry.space_group_name_H-M   'P 1'
#
loop_
_entity.id
_entity.type
_entity.pdbx_description
1 polymer ?
#
loop_
_entity_poly.entity_id
_entity_poly.type
_entity_poly.pdbx_seq_one_letter_code
_entity_poly.pdbx_strand_id
1 'polypeptide(L)'
;MKRPIVDHSWTKIVETGGIGLAAAEKKLQAVTELARTIRAAEGKDAADNVLHNGLIETALLRCKQFHEGQSALIIDDLHINYTYATEAMKKSEQIIDRELSYLDL
;
A
#
# COMPACT_ATOMS: atom_id res chain seq x y z
N MET A 1 0.71 -12.69 -6.40
CA MET A 1 -0.76 -12.74 -6.33
C MET A 1 -1.26 -12.86 -7.76
N LYS A 2 -2.51 -13.25 -7.98
CA LYS A 2 -3.13 -13.16 -9.32
C LYS A 2 -3.19 -11.70 -9.78
N ARG A 3 -3.37 -10.76 -8.86
CA ARG A 3 -3.41 -9.32 -9.16
C ARG A 3 -2.45 -8.53 -8.25
N PRO A 4 -1.20 -8.28 -8.67
CA PRO A 4 -0.27 -7.49 -7.87
C PRO A 4 -0.81 -6.08 -7.66
N ILE A 5 -0.77 -5.59 -6.42
CA ILE A 5 -1.03 -4.20 -6.06
C ILE A 5 0.14 -3.34 -6.54
N VAL A 6 1.39 -3.82 -6.41
CA VAL A 6 2.58 -3.13 -6.93
C VAL A 6 2.67 -3.35 -8.44
N ASP A 7 1.89 -2.60 -9.20
CA ASP A 7 1.85 -2.60 -10.66
C ASP A 7 2.50 -1.34 -11.26
N HIS A 8 2.40 -1.18 -12.58
CA HIS A 8 2.94 0.00 -13.29
C HIS A 8 2.37 1.35 -12.81
N SER A 9 1.17 1.37 -12.22
CA SER A 9 0.56 2.59 -11.67
C SER A 9 1.09 2.93 -10.28
N TRP A 10 1.79 2.01 -9.61
CA TRP A 10 2.44 2.27 -8.33
C TRP A 10 3.53 3.35 -8.46
N THR A 11 4.31 3.33 -9.53
CA THR A 11 5.38 4.32 -9.77
C THR A 11 4.84 5.74 -9.97
N LYS A 12 3.54 5.89 -10.24
CA LYS A 12 2.87 7.18 -10.39
C LYS A 12 2.67 7.92 -9.08
N ILE A 13 2.78 7.24 -7.93
CA ILE A 13 2.64 7.85 -6.60
C ILE A 13 3.64 9.00 -6.38
N VAL A 14 4.83 8.94 -6.98
CA VAL A 14 5.85 10.00 -6.82
C VAL A 14 5.75 11.12 -7.86
N GLU A 15 4.81 11.03 -8.80
CA GLU A 15 4.58 12.10 -9.78
C GLU A 15 3.86 13.28 -9.14
N THR A 16 4.07 14.49 -9.67
CA THR A 16 3.51 15.71 -9.10
C THR A 16 2.05 15.94 -9.53
N GLY A 17 1.32 16.68 -8.70
CA GLY A 17 -0.04 17.12 -8.99
C GLY A 17 -1.07 15.99 -8.96
N GLY A 18 -2.12 16.13 -9.76
CA GLY A 18 -3.29 15.24 -9.71
C GLY A 18 -2.99 13.76 -10.03
N ILE A 19 -1.90 13.47 -10.76
CA ILE A 19 -1.51 12.09 -11.10
C ILE A 19 -1.03 11.35 -9.85
N GLY A 20 -0.14 11.97 -9.07
CA GLY A 20 0.37 11.40 -7.83
C GLY A 20 -0.73 11.16 -6.80
N LEU A 21 -1.63 12.15 -6.66
CA LEU A 21 -2.80 12.04 -5.77
C LEU A 21 -3.68 10.84 -6.15
N ALA A 22 -4.11 10.77 -7.41
CA ALA A 22 -4.98 9.70 -7.88
C ALA A 22 -4.34 8.31 -7.74
N ALA A 23 -3.03 8.20 -7.99
CA ALA A 23 -2.28 6.97 -7.78
C ALA A 23 -2.22 6.57 -6.30
N ALA A 24 -1.89 7.51 -5.41
CA ALA A 24 -1.83 7.28 -3.97
C ALA A 24 -3.21 6.85 -3.41
N GLU A 25 -4.29 7.51 -3.81
CA GLU A 25 -5.65 7.16 -3.41
C GLU A 25 -6.05 5.76 -3.85
N LYS A 26 -5.83 5.43 -5.13
CA LYS A 26 -6.15 4.12 -5.68
C LYS A 26 -5.39 3.00 -4.97
N LYS A 27 -4.10 3.21 -4.69
CA LYS A 27 -3.27 2.19 -4.02
C LYS A 27 -3.60 2.07 -2.54
N LEU A 28 -3.89 3.19 -1.86
CA LEU A 28 -4.39 3.16 -0.49
C LEU A 28 -5.68 2.34 -0.39
N GLN A 29 -6.65 2.61 -1.27
CA GLN A 29 -7.90 1.86 -1.31
C GLN A 29 -7.65 0.36 -1.55
N ALA A 30 -6.81 -0.01 -2.52
CA ALA A 30 -6.51 -1.41 -2.82
C ALA A 30 -5.88 -2.15 -1.63
N VAL A 31 -4.96 -1.51 -0.89
CA VAL A 31 -4.35 -2.12 0.30
C VAL A 31 -5.36 -2.23 1.44
N THR A 32 -6.20 -1.21 1.67
CA THR A 32 -7.25 -1.28 2.70
C THR A 32 -8.28 -2.38 2.38
N GLU A 33 -8.64 -2.57 1.11
CA GLU A 33 -9.52 -3.67 0.69
C GLU A 33 -8.86 -5.04 0.88
N LEU A 34 -7.58 -5.18 0.50
CA LEU A 34 -6.80 -6.39 0.75
C LEU A 34 -6.75 -6.72 2.25
N ALA A 35 -6.47 -5.73 3.10
CA ALA A 35 -6.44 -5.90 4.55
C ALA A 35 -7.78 -6.40 5.10
N ARG A 36 -8.91 -5.86 4.61
CA ARG A 36 -10.24 -6.33 4.98
C ARG A 36 -10.47 -7.77 4.56
N THR A 37 -10.07 -8.15 3.34
CA THR A 37 -10.25 -9.51 2.83
C THR A 37 -9.44 -10.52 3.64
N ILE A 38 -8.15 -10.27 3.86
CA ILE A 38 -7.30 -11.16 4.66
C ILE A 38 -7.83 -11.25 6.09
N ARG A 39 -8.22 -10.12 6.69
CA ARG A 39 -8.78 -10.11 8.06
C ARG A 39 -10.07 -10.93 8.17
N ALA A 40 -10.93 -10.87 7.16
CA ALA A 40 -12.18 -11.63 7.15
C ALA A 40 -11.95 -13.14 7.01
N ALA A 41 -10.92 -13.55 6.26
CA ALA A 41 -10.60 -14.96 6.03
C ALA A 41 -9.74 -15.59 7.14
N GLU A 42 -8.69 -14.88 7.57
CA GLU A 42 -7.61 -15.41 8.42
C GLU A 42 -7.58 -14.81 9.84
N GLY A 43 -8.41 -13.80 10.08
CA GLY A 43 -8.41 -13.04 11.33
C GLY A 43 -7.39 -11.89 11.35
N LYS A 44 -7.46 -11.10 12.43
CA LYS A 44 -6.69 -9.86 12.57
C LYS A 44 -5.18 -10.09 12.58
N ASP A 45 -4.71 -11.04 13.40
CA ASP A 45 -3.28 -11.26 13.60
C ASP A 45 -2.58 -11.67 12.31
N ALA A 46 -3.24 -12.49 11.48
CA ALA A 46 -2.74 -12.86 10.17
C ALA A 46 -2.65 -11.64 9.24
N ALA A 47 -3.69 -10.82 9.16
CA ALA A 47 -3.68 -9.59 8.36
C ALA A 47 -2.58 -8.63 8.81
N ASP A 48 -2.40 -8.44 10.11
CA ASP A 48 -1.38 -7.56 10.68
C ASP A 48 0.03 -8.12 10.39
N ASN A 49 0.26 -9.43 10.49
CA ASN A 49 1.54 -10.04 10.16
C ASN A 49 1.88 -9.94 8.66
N VAL A 50 0.89 -10.15 7.78
CA VAL A 50 1.09 -10.10 6.33
C VAL A 50 1.27 -8.67 5.84
N LEU A 51 0.51 -7.71 6.36
CA LEU A 51 0.47 -6.31 5.90
C LEU A 51 1.23 -5.34 6.81
N HIS A 52 2.25 -5.83 7.51
CA HIS A 52 3.15 -5.01 8.34
C HIS A 52 2.38 -4.12 9.34
N ASN A 53 1.37 -4.67 10.00
CA ASN A 53 0.58 -4.03 11.04
C ASN A 53 -0.03 -2.68 10.61
N GLY A 54 -0.50 -2.60 9.35
CA GLY A 54 -1.11 -1.39 8.79
C GLY A 54 -0.12 -0.27 8.43
N LEU A 55 1.20 -0.52 8.54
CA LEU A 55 2.21 0.47 8.18
C LEU A 55 2.24 0.78 6.68
N ILE A 56 1.87 -0.18 5.83
CA ILE A 56 1.74 0.03 4.38
C ILE A 56 0.62 1.04 4.10
N GLU A 57 -0.55 0.86 4.71
CA GLU A 57 -1.68 1.80 4.59
C GLU A 57 -1.29 3.18 5.12
N THR A 58 -0.58 3.23 6.25
CA THR A 58 -0.11 4.48 6.85
C THR A 58 0.86 5.23 5.91
N ALA A 59 1.81 4.52 5.30
CA ALA A 59 2.77 5.13 4.38
C ALA A 59 2.08 5.66 3.11
N LEU A 60 1.11 4.91 2.56
CA LEU A 60 0.31 5.37 1.41
C LEU A 60 -0.57 6.57 1.78
N LEU A 61 -1.13 6.59 2.99
CA LEU A 61 -1.86 7.75 3.51
C LEU A 61 -0.97 8.99 3.62
N ARG A 62 0.29 8.85 4.05
CA ARG A 62 1.26 9.96 4.05
C ARG A 62 1.58 10.46 2.65
N CYS A 63 1.73 9.56 1.67
CA CYS A 63 1.90 9.93 0.27
C CYS A 63 0.69 10.73 -0.24
N LYS A 64 -0.53 10.28 0.08
CA LYS A 64 -1.77 11.01 -0.24
C LYS A 64 -1.78 12.41 0.40
N GLN A 65 -1.54 12.51 1.70
CA GLN A 65 -1.53 13.78 2.43
C GLN A 65 -0.52 14.78 1.88
N PHE A 66 0.65 14.31 1.43
CA PHE A 66 1.63 15.15 0.75
C PHE A 66 1.01 15.78 -0.51
N HIS A 67 0.36 14.99 -1.36
CA HIS A 67 -0.28 15.49 -2.58
C HIS A 67 -1.49 16.40 -2.31
N GLU A 68 -2.17 16.22 -1.17
CA GLU A 68 -3.23 17.11 -0.69
C GLU A 68 -2.69 18.46 -0.16
N GLY A 69 -1.37 18.64 -0.10
CA GLY A 69 -0.74 19.90 0.32
C GLY A 69 -0.59 20.03 1.84
N GLN A 70 -0.50 18.91 2.57
CA GLN A 70 -0.26 18.93 4.01
C GLN A 70 1.06 19.64 4.33
N SER A 71 0.98 20.79 4.99
CA SER A 71 2.12 21.71 5.18
C SER A 71 3.29 21.18 6.01
N ALA A 72 3.08 20.08 6.75
CA ALA A 72 4.12 19.44 7.56
C ALA A 72 4.92 18.38 6.79
N LEU A 73 4.51 18.04 5.56
CA LEU A 73 5.17 17.03 4.74
C LEU A 73 5.99 17.69 3.64
N ILE A 74 7.22 17.21 3.46
CA ILE A 74 8.13 17.62 2.39
C ILE A 74 8.31 16.50 1.36
N ILE A 75 8.99 16.81 0.26
CA ILE A 75 9.22 15.84 -0.82
C ILE A 75 10.01 14.62 -0.34
N ASP A 76 10.89 14.79 0.64
CA ASP A 76 11.62 13.68 1.26
C ASP A 76 10.67 12.73 2.00
N ASP A 77 9.63 13.26 2.68
CA ASP A 77 8.61 12.42 3.32
C ASP A 77 7.85 11.59 2.28
N LEU A 78 7.51 12.17 1.13
CA LEU A 78 6.89 11.43 0.03
C LEU A 78 7.79 10.27 -0.40
N HIS A 79 9.08 10.52 -0.66
CA HIS A 79 10.00 9.48 -1.12
C HIS A 79 10.27 8.41 -0.05
N ILE A 80 10.40 8.80 1.22
CA ILE A 80 10.58 7.86 2.35
C ILE A 80 9.36 6.93 2.46
N ASN A 81 8.16 7.50 2.50
CA ASN A 81 6.93 6.71 2.64
C ASN A 81 6.66 5.85 1.40
N TYR A 82 6.89 6.40 0.19
CA TYR A 82 6.78 5.64 -1.05
C TYR A 82 7.74 4.45 -1.08
N THR A 83 9.01 4.66 -0.73
CA THR A 83 10.03 3.59 -0.73
C THR A 83 9.66 2.50 0.26
N TYR A 84 9.31 2.88 1.49
CA TYR A 84 8.86 1.94 2.51
C TYR A 84 7.64 1.14 2.04
N ALA A 85 6.58 1.81 1.56
CA ALA A 85 5.37 1.15 1.08
C ALA A 85 5.68 0.18 -0.07
N THR A 86 6.59 0.56 -0.98
CA THR A 86 6.99 -0.28 -2.12
C THR A 86 7.66 -1.57 -1.66
N GLU A 87 8.65 -1.48 -0.76
CA GLU A 87 9.37 -2.65 -0.26
C GLU A 87 8.49 -3.56 0.59
N ALA A 88 7.73 -2.95 1.51
CA ALA A 88 6.82 -3.69 2.38
C ALA A 88 5.72 -4.40 1.58
N MET A 89 5.09 -3.70 0.61
CA MET A 89 4.03 -4.31 -0.19
C MET A 89 4.55 -5.44 -1.08
N LYS A 90 5.72 -5.29 -1.72
CA LYS A 90 6.34 -6.40 -2.48
C LYS A 90 6.59 -7.63 -1.60
N LYS A 91 7.03 -7.42 -0.37
CA LYS A 91 7.21 -8.52 0.60
C LYS A 91 5.88 -9.15 0.99
N SER A 92 4.85 -8.34 1.25
CA SER A 92 3.49 -8.82 1.53
C SER A 92 2.93 -9.64 0.37
N GLU A 93 3.10 -9.22 -0.89
CA GLU A 93 2.65 -9.98 -2.06
C GLU A 93 3.29 -11.36 -2.14
N GLN A 94 4.59 -11.46 -1.83
CA GLN A 94 5.29 -12.74 -1.77
C GLN A 94 4.79 -13.65 -0.64
N ILE A 95 4.49 -13.09 0.53
CA ILE A 95 3.90 -13.84 1.65
C ILE A 95 2.52 -14.34 1.26
N ILE A 96 1.68 -13.49 0.65
CA ILE A 96 0.34 -13.86 0.19
C ILE A 96 0.42 -14.99 -0.84
N ASP A 97 1.33 -14.90 -1.81
CA ASP A 97 1.53 -15.99 -2.79
C ASP A 97 1.95 -17.31 -2.14
N ARG A 98 2.80 -17.24 -1.13
CA ARG A 98 3.35 -18.44 -0.50
C ARG A 98 2.35 -19.08 0.46
N GLU A 99 1.68 -18.27 1.27
CA GLU A 99 0.95 -18.72 2.45
C GLU A 99 -0.56 -18.62 2.28
N LEU A 100 -1.04 -17.71 1.44
CA LEU A 100 -2.46 -17.41 1.27
C LEU A 100 -2.94 -17.59 -0.18
N SER A 101 -2.25 -18.43 -0.97
CA SER A 101 -2.60 -18.66 -2.38
C SER A 101 -4.01 -19.17 -2.60
N TYR A 102 -4.58 -19.89 -1.62
CA TYR A 102 -5.95 -20.39 -1.65
C TYR A 102 -7.02 -19.29 -1.54
N LEU A 103 -6.65 -18.06 -1.16
CA LEU A 103 -7.56 -16.92 -1.15
C LEU A 103 -7.76 -16.29 -2.54
N ASP A 104 -7.00 -16.75 -3.55
CA ASP A 104 -7.14 -16.30 -4.95
C ASP A 104 -7.01 -14.76 -5.15
N LEU A 105 -6.23 -14.12 -4.28
CA LEU A 105 -5.91 -12.68 -4.28
C LEU A 105 -4.96 -12.28 -5.43
#